data_AF-A0A3B9J236-F1
#
_entry.id   AF-A0A3B9J236-F1
#
_cell.length_a   1.000
_cell.length_b   1.000
_cell.length_c   1.000
_cell.angle_alpha   90.00
_cell.angle_beta   90.00
_cell.angle_gamma   90.00
#
_symmetry.space_group_name_H-M   'P 1'
#
loop_
_entity.id
_entity.type
_entity.pdbx_description
1 polymer ?
#
loop_
_entity_poly.entity_id
_entity_poly.type
_entity_poly.pdbx_seq_one_letter_code
_entity_poly.pdbx_strand_id
1 'polypeptide(L)'
;RRVPRHLRDSHYSGAQDLGHGEGYLYPHSSESGWVEQQYLPDDIAGQRYYSPSLHGFEAEIVQRLADRGRAVEPWHGAGTSDDKVKGQEK
;
A
#
# COMPACT_ATOMS: atom_id res chain seq x y z
N ARG A 1 -15.08 7.95 -5.77
CA ARG A 1 -13.69 7.55 -6.03
C ARG A 1 -13.66 6.78 -7.34
N ARG A 2 -12.66 6.99 -8.21
CA ARG A 2 -12.52 6.23 -9.47
C ARG A 2 -11.29 5.34 -9.42
N VAL A 3 -11.36 4.19 -10.08
CA VAL A 3 -10.24 3.26 -10.22
C VAL A 3 -9.15 3.93 -11.09
N PRO A 4 -7.86 3.84 -10.72
CA PRO A 4 -6.75 4.29 -11.56
C PRO A 4 -6.82 3.69 -12.98
N ARG A 5 -6.50 4.47 -14.02
CA ARG A 5 -6.70 4.05 -15.43
C ARG A 5 -5.99 2.75 -15.78
N HIS A 6 -4.75 2.60 -15.31
CA HIS A 6 -3.93 1.41 -15.51
C HIS A 6 -4.44 0.16 -14.78
N LEU A 7 -5.45 0.27 -13.91
CA LEU A 7 -6.11 -0.88 -13.27
C LEU A 7 -7.50 -1.17 -13.82
N ARG A 8 -7.96 -0.39 -14.81
CA ARG A 8 -9.26 -0.63 -15.45
C ARG A 8 -9.12 -1.73 -16.49
N ASP A 9 -10.22 -2.44 -16.71
CA ASP A 9 -10.28 -3.48 -17.74
C ASP A 9 -10.00 -2.90 -19.13
N SER A 10 -9.15 -3.60 -19.89
CA SER A 10 -8.72 -3.24 -21.24
C SER A 10 -9.46 -4.02 -22.34
N HIS A 11 -10.35 -4.95 -22.00
CA HIS A 11 -10.90 -5.92 -22.97
C HIS A 11 -12.22 -5.51 -23.63
N TYR A 12 -12.83 -4.40 -23.22
CA TYR A 12 -14.11 -3.96 -23.79
C TYR A 12 -13.92 -2.96 -24.93
N SER A 13 -14.95 -2.79 -25.77
CA SER A 13 -14.91 -1.87 -26.91
C SER A 13 -14.73 -0.41 -26.45
N GLY A 14 -13.71 0.26 -27.00
CA GLY A 14 -13.35 1.64 -26.63
C GLY A 14 -12.39 1.76 -25.43
N ALA A 15 -11.96 0.64 -24.83
CA ALA A 15 -10.98 0.68 -23.73
C ALA A 15 -9.66 1.32 -24.13
N GLN A 16 -9.18 1.07 -25.37
CA GLN A 16 -7.95 1.66 -25.91
C GLN A 16 -8.08 3.18 -26.10
N ASP A 17 -9.20 3.65 -26.65
CA ASP A 17 -9.45 5.09 -26.86
C ASP A 17 -9.53 5.86 -25.52
N LEU A 18 -10.03 5.19 -24.48
CA LEU A 18 -10.08 5.71 -23.12
C LEU A 18 -8.77 5.46 -22.34
N GLY A 19 -7.82 4.74 -22.96
CA GLY A 19 -6.57 4.21 -22.44
C GLY A 19 -6.70 3.53 -21.07
N HIS A 20 -7.69 2.66 -20.96
CA HIS A 20 -7.82 1.75 -19.84
C HIS A 20 -6.78 0.62 -19.95
N GLY A 21 -6.17 0.27 -18.82
CA GLY A 21 -5.11 -0.74 -18.76
C GLY A 21 -3.75 -0.25 -19.28
N GLU A 22 -3.69 0.91 -19.94
CA GLU A 22 -2.42 1.52 -20.33
C GLU A 22 -1.56 1.83 -19.10
N GLY A 23 -0.29 1.41 -19.15
CA GLY A 23 0.65 1.60 -18.04
C GLY A 23 0.52 0.57 -16.91
N TYR A 24 -0.31 -0.47 -17.06
CA TYR A 24 -0.34 -1.58 -16.11
C TYR A 24 0.97 -2.37 -16.12
N LEU A 25 1.63 -2.45 -14.97
CA LEU A 25 2.78 -3.30 -14.74
C LEU A 25 2.33 -4.67 -14.23
N TYR A 26 2.63 -5.73 -14.99
CA TYR A 26 2.30 -7.10 -14.61
C TYR A 26 3.33 -7.64 -13.59
N PRO A 27 2.96 -7.90 -12.31
CA PRO A 27 3.93 -8.22 -11.27
C PRO A 27 4.74 -9.49 -11.53
N HIS A 28 4.14 -10.49 -12.18
CA HIS A 28 4.80 -11.78 -12.45
C HIS A 28 5.86 -11.71 -13.55
N SER A 29 5.95 -10.60 -14.30
CA SER A 29 7.07 -10.36 -15.22
C SER A 29 8.30 -9.76 -14.51
N SER A 30 8.16 -9.27 -13.28
CA SER A 30 9.30 -8.79 -12.50
C SER A 30 10.03 -9.95 -11.81
N GLU A 31 11.34 -9.84 -11.65
CA GLU A 31 12.17 -10.86 -10.99
C GLU A 31 11.77 -11.09 -9.53
N SER A 32 11.34 -10.03 -8.84
CA SER A 32 10.83 -10.08 -7.46
C SER A 32 9.38 -10.57 -7.34
N GLY A 33 8.66 -10.76 -8.45
CA GLY A 33 7.22 -11.03 -8.45
C GLY A 33 6.38 -9.88 -7.86
N TRP A 34 6.94 -8.67 -7.82
CA TRP A 34 6.35 -7.48 -7.22
C TRP A 34 6.81 -6.22 -7.95
N VAL A 35 5.89 -5.27 -8.13
CA VAL A 35 6.16 -3.98 -8.76
C VAL A 35 5.62 -2.85 -7.90
N GLU A 36 6.36 -1.74 -7.86
CA GLU A 36 5.87 -0.51 -7.25
C GLU A 36 4.91 0.18 -8.23
N GLN A 37 3.64 0.22 -7.87
CA GLN A 37 2.60 0.88 -8.66
C GLN A 37 1.54 1.45 -7.73
N GLN A 38 0.87 2.52 -8.16
CA GLN A 38 -0.29 3.04 -7.46
C GLN A 38 -1.48 2.08 -7.60
N TYR A 39 -2.04 1.62 -6.49
CA TYR A 39 -3.22 0.74 -6.50
C TYR A 39 -4.48 1.39 -5.96
N LEU A 40 -4.32 2.27 -4.98
CA LEU A 40 -5.42 3.05 -4.44
C LEU A 40 -5.74 4.25 -5.35
N PRO A 41 -7.00 4.68 -5.41
CA PRO A 41 -7.39 5.94 -6.04
C PRO A 41 -6.58 7.14 -5.52
N ASP A 42 -6.43 8.17 -6.35
CA ASP A 42 -5.61 9.36 -6.04
C ASP A 42 -6.00 10.01 -4.70
N ASP A 43 -7.29 10.04 -4.38
CA ASP A 43 -7.81 10.68 -3.18
C ASP A 43 -7.51 9.92 -1.89
N ILE A 44 -6.99 8.69 -1.99
CA ILE A 44 -6.57 7.86 -0.86
C ILE A 44 -5.24 7.13 -1.09
N ALA A 45 -4.41 7.59 -2.03
CA ALA A 45 -3.19 6.90 -2.45
C ALA A 45 -2.19 6.62 -1.29
N GLY A 46 -2.21 7.42 -0.24
CA GLY A 46 -1.37 7.25 0.95
C GLY A 46 -2.05 6.57 2.15
N GLN A 47 -3.32 6.17 2.02
CA GLN A 47 -4.05 5.61 3.16
C GLN A 47 -3.58 4.19 3.50
N ARG A 48 -3.49 3.93 4.80
CA ARG A 48 -3.06 2.64 5.35
C ARG A 48 -4.15 2.08 6.25
N TYR A 49 -4.67 0.91 5.87
CA TYR A 49 -5.75 0.23 6.61
C TYR A 49 -5.24 -0.93 7.46
N TYR A 50 -4.03 -1.43 7.16
CA TYR A 50 -3.43 -2.56 7.85
C TYR A 50 -2.11 -2.12 8.49
N SER A 51 -2.01 -2.36 9.80
CA SER A 51 -0.80 -2.19 10.61
C SER A 51 -0.52 -3.57 11.23
N PRO A 52 0.37 -4.38 10.62
CA PRO A 52 0.71 -5.70 11.13
C PRO A 52 1.32 -5.60 12.53
N SER A 53 1.03 -6.55 13.42
CA SER A 53 1.75 -6.65 14.70
C SER A 53 3.10 -7.32 14.54
N LEU A 54 3.88 -7.37 15.63
CA LEU A 54 5.12 -8.16 15.70
C LEU A 54 4.88 -9.61 16.17
N HIS A 55 3.62 -10.04 16.30
CA HIS A 55 3.30 -11.36 16.82
C HIS A 55 3.23 -12.42 15.72
N GLY A 56 3.91 -13.54 15.94
CA GLY A 56 3.87 -14.70 15.04
C GLY A 56 4.29 -14.35 13.61
N PHE A 57 3.52 -14.82 12.62
CA PHE A 57 3.82 -14.64 11.20
C PHE A 57 3.73 -13.16 10.74
N GLU A 58 3.04 -12.29 11.47
CA GLU A 58 2.92 -10.88 11.07
C GLU A 58 4.25 -10.12 11.14
N ALA A 59 5.20 -10.57 11.97
CA ALA A 59 6.54 -10.00 12.03
C ALA A 59 7.27 -10.08 10.67
N GLU A 60 7.10 -11.19 9.93
CA GLU A 60 7.65 -11.33 8.58
C GLU A 60 6.96 -10.40 7.58
N ILE A 61 5.68 -10.08 7.81
CA ILE A 61 4.93 -9.15 6.96
C ILE A 61 5.46 -7.72 7.16
N VAL A 62 5.76 -7.31 8.39
CA VAL A 62 6.42 -6.02 8.69
C VAL A 62 7.72 -5.90 7.89
N GLN A 63 8.59 -6.90 7.99
CA GLN A 63 9.88 -6.89 7.28
C GLN A 63 9.69 -6.82 5.76
N ARG A 64 8.82 -7.67 5.20
CA ARG A 64 8.56 -7.70 3.76
C ARG A 64 7.98 -6.38 3.24
N LEU A 65 7.17 -5.68 4.04
CA LEU A 65 6.68 -4.35 3.69
C LEU A 65 7.81 -3.31 3.71
N ALA A 66 8.71 -3.37 4.70
CA ALA A 66 9.89 -2.51 4.76
C ALA A 66 10.81 -2.71 3.54
N ASP A 67 11.09 -3.96 3.16
CA ASP A 67 11.92 -4.30 1.99
C ASP A 67 11.35 -3.74 0.68
N ARG A 68 10.03 -3.54 0.61
CA ARG A 68 9.31 -2.96 -0.54
C ARG A 68 9.15 -1.44 -0.45
N GLY A 69 9.87 -0.76 0.44
CA GLY A 69 9.74 0.69 0.68
C GLY A 69 8.41 1.11 1.32
N ARG A 70 7.66 0.15 1.86
CA ARG A 70 6.30 0.33 2.40
C ARG A 70 6.30 0.12 3.91
N ALA A 71 7.39 0.48 4.58
CA ALA A 71 7.56 0.36 6.03
C ALA A 71 6.35 0.96 6.77
N VAL A 72 5.81 0.19 7.71
CA VAL A 72 4.63 0.51 8.51
C VAL A 72 4.99 0.41 9.99
N GLU A 73 4.47 1.34 10.78
CA GLU A 73 4.51 1.22 12.23
C GLU A 73 3.69 -0.02 12.64
N PRO A 74 4.28 -0.97 13.39
CA PRO A 74 3.55 -2.15 13.82
C PRO A 74 2.42 -1.81 14.79
N TRP A 75 1.40 -2.65 14.81
CA TRP A 75 0.33 -2.53 15.80
C TRP A 75 0.76 -3.16 17.13
N HIS A 76 0.59 -2.41 18.23
CA HIS A 76 1.09 -2.78 19.56
C HIS A 76 -0.01 -3.27 20.52
N GLY A 77 -1.26 -3.44 20.06
CA GLY A 77 -2.37 -3.82 20.93
C GLY A 77 -3.35 -2.70 21.25
N ALA A 78 -4.56 -3.06 21.70
CA ALA A 78 -5.47 -2.14 22.38
C ALA A 78 -5.02 -2.00 23.84
N GLY A 79 -3.90 -1.31 24.06
CA GLY A 79 -3.33 -1.17 25.40
C GLY A 79 -1.89 -0.70 25.38
N THR A 80 -1.68 0.59 25.07
CA THR A 80 -0.67 1.49 25.66
C THR A 80 -0.80 2.83 24.94
N SER A 81 -1.78 3.62 25.38
CA SER A 81 -1.62 5.06 25.44
C SER A 81 -0.60 5.35 26.55
N ASP A 82 0.68 5.11 26.30
CA ASP A 82 1.75 5.58 27.18
C ASP A 82 2.69 6.47 26.33
N ASP A 83 2.80 7.72 26.79
CA ASP A 83 3.81 8.71 26.46
C ASP A 83 3.80 9.41 25.09
N LYS A 84 2.73 10.17 24.83
CA LYS A 84 2.94 11.59 24.50
C LYS A 84 2.86 12.41 25.77
N VAL A 85 3.92 12.39 26.58
CA VAL A 85 4.17 13.47 27.53
C VAL A 85 4.36 14.75 26.72
N LYS A 86 3.34 15.59 26.73
CA LYS A 86 3.50 17.02 26.46
C LYS A 86 4.44 17.62 27.51
N GLY A 87 5.49 18.28 27.04
CA GLY A 87 6.22 19.36 27.69
C GLY A 87 7.18 19.88 26.62
N GLN A 88 6.93 20.97 25.90
CA GLN A 88 6.73 22.33 26.42
C GLN A 88 7.53 22.60 27.69
N GLU A 89 8.82 22.87 27.50
CA GLU A 89 9.68 23.82 28.22
C GLU A 89 11.07 23.64 27.58
N LYS A 90 11.79 24.63 27.03
CA LYS A 90 11.81 26.09 27.20
C LYS A 90 12.25 26.74 25.89
#